data_AF-A0A358HSH0-F1
#
_entry.id   AF-A0A358HSH0-F1
#
_cell.length_a   1.000
_cell.length_b   1.000
_cell.length_c   1.000
_cell.angle_alpha   90.00
_cell.angle_beta   90.00
_cell.angle_gamma   90.00
#
_symmetry.space_group_name_H-M   'P 1'
#
loop_
_entity.id
_entity.type
_entity.pdbx_description
1 polymer ?
#
loop_
_entity_poly.entity_id
_entity_poly.type
_entity_poly.pdbx_seq_one_letter_code
_entity_poly.pdbx_strand_id
1 'polypeptide(L)' 'MFTGIITDIANVRAIEKTGDTRFEFTTSFDTSKIVLG' A
#
# COMPACT_ATOMS: atom_id res chain seq x y z
N MET A 1 3.99 -15.61 -0.41
CA MET A 1 4.80 -15.44 0.81
C MET A 1 5.73 -14.25 0.61
N PHE A 2 5.92 -13.42 1.64
CA PHE A 2 6.84 -12.28 1.60
C PHE A 2 8.16 -12.65 2.29
N THR A 3 9.29 -12.08 1.84
CA THR A 3 10.62 -12.30 2.45
C THR A 3 10.83 -11.50 3.74
N GLY A 4 9.99 -10.50 4.00
CA GLY A 4 10.18 -9.54 5.10
C GLY A 4 11.12 -8.38 4.76
N ILE A 5 11.66 -8.32 3.53
CA ILE A 5 12.47 -7.18 3.07
C ILE A 5 11.52 -6.06 2.64
N ILE A 6 11.69 -4.88 3.22
CA ILE A 6 10.95 -3.67 2.81
C ILE A 6 11.54 -3.16 1.50
N THR A 7 10.70 -3.02 0.47
CA THR A 7 11.12 -2.58 -0.87
C THR A 7 10.71 -1.15 -1.22
N ASP A 8 9.83 -0.54 -0.44
CA ASP A 8 9.38 0.84 -0.62
C ASP A 8 8.94 1.45 0.71
N ILE A 9 9.06 2.77 0.84
CA ILE A 9 8.50 3.56 1.95
C ILE A 9 7.47 4.51 1.35
N ALA A 10 6.20 4.14 1.46
CA ALA A 10 5.08 4.91 0.93
C ALA A 10 4.74 6.12 1.82
N ASN A 11 4.06 7.10 1.23
CA ASN A 11 3.52 8.27 1.94
C ASN A 11 2.03 8.08 2.20
N VAL A 12 1.56 8.43 3.41
CA VAL A 12 0.12 8.44 3.73
C VAL A 12 -0.54 9.59 2.97
N ARG A 13 -1.54 9.27 2.13
CA ARG A 13 -2.30 10.24 1.34
C ARG A 13 -3.57 10.69 2.05
N ALA A 14 -4.28 9.76 2.67
CA ALA A 14 -5.53 10.04 3.36
C ALA A 14 -5.78 9.00 4.46
N ILE A 15 -6.53 9.41 5.48
CA ILE A 15 -7.04 8.54 6.53
C ILE A 15 -8.52 8.87 6.73
N GLU A 16 -9.39 7.92 6.44
CA GLU A 16 -10.84 8.06 6.59
C GLU A 16 -11.33 7.13 7.70
N LYS A 17 -12.09 7.67 8.66
CA LYS A 17 -12.60 6.95 9.84
C LYS A 17 -14.11 6.81 9.79
N THR A 18 -14.63 6.24 8.71
CA THR A 18 -16.07 5.97 8.53
C THR A 18 -16.29 4.47 8.40
N GLY A 19 -16.79 3.83 9.47
CA GLY A 19 -16.80 2.37 9.58
C GLY A 19 -15.39 1.86 9.92
N ASP A 20 -14.86 0.94 9.12
CA ASP A 20 -13.46 0.56 9.21
C ASP A 20 -12.54 1.72 8.81
N THR A 21 -11.35 1.78 9.41
CA THR A 21 -10.40 2.84 9.06
C THR A 21 -9.78 2.54 7.71
N ARG A 22 -9.99 3.44 6.76
CA ARG A 22 -9.42 3.37 5.42
C ARG A 22 -8.16 4.21 5.35
N PHE A 23 -7.04 3.58 5.02
CA PHE A 23 -5.77 4.23 4.77
C PHE A 23 -5.48 4.22 3.28
N GLU A 24 -5.09 5.37 2.75
CA GLU A 24 -4.60 5.49 1.39
C GLU A 24 -3.12 5.85 1.41
N PHE A 25 -2.34 5.20 0.55
CA PHE A 25 -0.90 5.43 0.44
C PHE A 25 -0.52 5.73 -1.01
N THR A 26 0.39 6.67 -1.20
CA THR A 26 1.09 6.88 -2.47
C THR A 26 2.41 6.13 -2.41
N THR A 27 2.59 5.17 -3.31
CA THR A 27 3.78 4.30 -3.41
C THR A 27 4.51 4.55 -4.73
N SER A 28 5.84 4.37 -4.71
CA SER A 28 6.65 4.36 -5.94
C SER A 28 6.57 3.03 -6.69
N PHE A 29 5.98 2.01 -6.05
CA PHE A 29 5.81 0.68 -6.60
C PHE A 29 4.82 0.70 -7.76
N ASP A 30 5.22 0.12 -8.89
CA ASP A 30 4.38 -0.06 -10.06
C ASP A 30 3.35 -1.17 -9.81
N THR A 31 2.13 -0.77 -9.44
CA THR A 31 1.05 -1.68 -9.09
C THR A 31 0.59 -2.56 -10.26
N SER A 32 0.90 -2.19 -11.49
CA SER A 32 0.60 -3.03 -12.67
C SER A 32 1.43 -4.32 -12.70
N LYS A 33 2.56 -4.35 -11.99
CA LYS A 33 3.43 -5.54 -11.87
C LYS A 33 3.02 -6.48 -10.75
N ILE A 34 1.99 -6.13 -9.97
CA ILE A 34 1.45 -7.03 -8.96
C ILE A 34 0.80 -8.19 -9.70
N VAL A 35 1.37 -9.39 -9.51
CA VAL A 35 0.71 -10.61 -9.96
C VAL A 35 -0.52 -10.81 -9.10
N LEU A 36 -1.67 -10.52 -9.68
CA LEU A 36 -2.98 -10.83 -9.12
C LEU A 36 -3.32 -12.26 -9.55
N GLY A 37 -3.53 -13.15 -8.59
CA GLY A 37 -3.84 -14.56 -8.79
C GLY A 37 -4.82 -15.04 -7.74
#